data_AF-A0A3N5VYE9-F1
#
_entry.id   AF-A0A3N5VYE9-F1
#
_cell.length_a   1.000
_cell.length_b   1.000
_cell.length_c   1.000
_cell.angle_alpha   90.00
_cell.angle_beta   90.00
_cell.angle_gamma   90.00
#
_symmetry.space_group_name_H-M   'P 1'
#
loop_
_entity.id
_entity.type
_entity.pdbx_description
1 polymer ?
#
loop_
_entity_poly.entity_id
_entity_poly.type
_entity_poly.pdbx_seq_one_letter_code
_entity_poly.pdbx_strand_id
1 'polypeptide(L)'
;MTDWDLMTEYIHNAMYRVDKAHAATRQVREHATPQTIDNFLAQMQELTENLTNLQTVLNNQEAFALDEFADWLSKGFTGRPSEYRRTPRMQIHIRT
;
A
#
# COMPACT_ATOMS: atom_id res chain seq x y z
N MET A 1 11.29 -7.79 16.53
CA MET A 1 10.85 -7.58 15.15
C MET A 1 9.51 -8.25 15.02
N THR A 2 8.44 -7.46 14.96
CA THR A 2 7.07 -7.94 14.89
C THR A 2 6.57 -7.90 13.45
N ASP A 3 5.49 -8.62 13.14
CA ASP A 3 4.85 -8.58 11.82
C ASP A 3 4.43 -7.15 11.40
N TRP A 4 4.28 -6.24 12.39
CA TRP A 4 4.03 -4.81 12.18
C TRP A 4 5.24 -4.02 11.66
N ASP A 5 6.45 -4.36 12.11
CA ASP A 5 7.68 -3.72 11.62
C ASP A 5 7.89 -4.07 10.14
N LEU A 6 7.61 -5.33 9.78
CA LEU A 6 7.72 -5.82 8.42
C LEU A 6 6.68 -5.18 7.49
N MET A 7 5.44 -4.99 7.94
CA MET A 7 4.43 -4.27 7.16
C MET A 7 4.78 -2.80 6.96
N THR A 8 5.32 -2.15 7.99
CA THR A 8 5.78 -0.76 7.89
C THR A 8 6.87 -0.63 6.82
N GLU A 9 7.81 -1.58 6.80
CA GLU A 9 8.87 -1.63 5.79
C GLU A 9 8.33 -1.86 4.38
N TYR A 10 7.38 -2.78 4.19
CA TYR A 10 6.75 -3.00 2.88
C TYR A 10 6.02 -1.76 2.37
N ILE A 11 5.35 -1.02 3.24
CA ILE A 11 4.60 0.18 2.87
C ILE A 11 5.54 1.33 2.51
N HIS A 12 6.59 1.57 3.30
CA HIS A 12 7.62 2.56 2.97
C HIS A 12 8.32 2.23 1.64
N ASN A 13 8.63 0.96 1.41
CA ASN A 13 9.22 0.51 0.15
C ASN A 13 8.25 0.75 -1.02
N ALA A 14 6.96 0.46 -0.86
CA ALA A 14 5.96 0.74 -1.89
C ALA A 14 5.86 2.24 -2.20
N MET A 15 5.80 3.11 -1.18
CA MET A 15 5.77 4.57 -1.35
C MET A 15 6.99 5.09 -2.12
N TYR A 16 8.18 4.64 -1.72
CA TYR A 16 9.42 5.01 -2.40
C TYR A 16 9.42 4.61 -3.88
N ARG A 17 8.83 3.45 -4.22
CA ARG A 17 8.72 2.99 -5.61
C ARG A 17 7.67 3.77 -6.40
N VAL A 18 6.57 4.19 -5.78
CA VAL A 18 5.59 5.10 -6.40
C VAL A 18 6.25 6.43 -6.77
N ASP A 19 7.06 7.01 -5.87
CA ASP A 19 7.80 8.25 -6.16
C ASP A 19 8.75 8.10 -7.34
N LYS A 20 9.45 6.97 -7.45
CA LYS A 20 10.31 6.67 -8.60
C LYS A 20 9.53 6.50 -9.89
N ALA A 21 8.39 5.79 -9.86
CA ALA A 21 7.54 5.64 -11.02
C ALA A 21 7.06 7.03 -11.51
N HIS A 22 6.64 7.91 -10.61
CA HIS A 22 6.28 9.30 -10.94
C HIS A 22 7.45 10.10 -11.54
N ALA A 23 8.66 9.91 -11.03
CA ALA A 23 9.86 10.53 -11.62
C ALA A 23 10.12 10.01 -13.04
N ALA A 24 10.01 8.71 -13.27
CA ALA A 24 10.21 8.09 -14.57
C ALA A 24 9.12 8.52 -15.59
N THR A 25 7.86 8.64 -15.17
CA THR A 25 6.78 9.19 -16.02
C THR A 25 7.07 10.62 -16.45
N ARG A 26 7.61 11.46 -15.54
CA ARG A 26 8.01 12.82 -15.88
C ARG A 26 9.15 12.83 -16.92
N GLN A 27 10.15 11.97 -16.76
CA GLN A 27 11.24 11.83 -17.73
C GLN A 27 10.75 11.42 -19.12
N VAL A 28 9.84 10.44 -19.22
CA VAL A 28 9.25 10.03 -20.51
C VAL A 28 8.46 11.18 -21.13
N ARG A 29 7.69 11.93 -20.32
CA ARG A 29 6.90 13.07 -20.80
C ARG A 29 7.77 14.20 -21.34
N GLU A 30 8.90 14.46 -20.69
CA GLU A 30 9.83 15.53 -21.06
C GLU A 30 10.74 15.12 -22.23
N HIS A 31 11.17 13.86 -22.27
CA HIS A 31 12.10 13.33 -23.26
C HIS A 31 11.79 11.88 -23.60
N ALA A 32 10.80 11.65 -24.47
CA ALA A 32 10.39 10.31 -24.91
C ALA A 32 11.45 9.64 -25.81
N THR A 33 12.54 9.16 -25.21
CA THR A 33 13.57 8.34 -25.85
C THR A 33 13.40 6.88 -25.44
N PRO A 34 13.92 5.91 -26.23
CA PRO A 34 13.88 4.50 -25.86
C PRO A 34 14.41 4.23 -24.44
N GLN A 35 15.49 4.91 -24.05
CA GLN A 35 16.11 4.77 -22.72
C GLN A 35 15.18 5.23 -21.59
N THR A 36 14.44 6.33 -21.77
CA THR A 36 13.49 6.79 -20.74
C THR A 36 12.27 5.90 -20.62
N ILE A 37 11.83 5.32 -21.74
CA ILE A 37 10.74 4.35 -21.78
C ILE A 37 11.16 3.06 -21.07
N ASP A 38 12.36 2.55 -21.36
CA ASP A 38 12.91 1.35 -20.70
C ASP A 38 13.03 1.57 -19.18
N ASN A 39 13.52 2.74 -18.75
CA ASN A 39 13.59 3.09 -17.33
C ASN A 39 12.20 3.15 -16.69
N PHE A 40 11.20 3.74 -17.37
CA PHE A 40 9.82 3.76 -16.89
C PHE A 40 9.24 2.36 -16.75
N LEU A 41 9.42 1.49 -17.75
CA LEU A 41 8.95 0.10 -17.69
C LEU A 41 9.59 -0.67 -16.54
N ALA A 42 10.89 -0.50 -16.30
CA ALA A 42 11.59 -1.11 -15.17
C ALA A 42 11.02 -0.65 -13.82
N GLN A 43 10.78 0.67 -13.65
CA GLN A 43 10.18 1.19 -12.41
C GLN A 43 8.74 0.71 -12.20
N MET A 44 7.95 0.57 -13.27
CA MET A 44 6.59 0.03 -13.19
C MET A 44 6.57 -1.46 -12.83
N GLN A 45 7.54 -2.24 -13.33
CA GLN A 45 7.67 -3.64 -12.98
C GLN A 45 8.00 -3.82 -11.50
N GLU A 46 8.98 -3.08 -10.98
CA GLU A 46 9.32 -3.11 -9.55
C GLU A 46 8.17 -2.64 -8.66
N LEU A 47 7.39 -1.64 -9.08
CA LEU A 47 6.21 -1.19 -8.35
C LEU A 47 5.14 -2.31 -8.28
N THR A 48 4.91 -2.99 -9.39
CA THR A 48 3.94 -4.10 -9.46
C THR A 48 4.34 -5.25 -8.54
N GLU A 49 5.63 -5.58 -8.50
CA GLU A 49 6.15 -6.62 -7.60
C GLU A 49 5.95 -6.25 -6.12
N ASN A 50 6.25 -5.00 -5.74
CA ASN A 50 6.05 -4.54 -4.37
C ASN A 50 4.57 -4.52 -3.95
N LEU A 51 3.67 -4.11 -4.85
CA LEU A 51 2.23 -4.16 -4.60
C LEU A 51 1.72 -5.60 -4.48
N THR A 52 2.28 -6.54 -5.26
CA THR A 52 1.93 -7.96 -5.18
C THR A 52 2.40 -8.58 -3.86
N ASN A 53 3.60 -8.20 -3.38
CA ASN A 53 4.08 -8.62 -2.06
C ASN A 53 3.18 -8.10 -0.94
N LEU A 54 2.79 -6.83 -1.01
CA LEU A 54 1.87 -6.23 -0.05
C LEU A 54 0.49 -6.91 -0.09
N GLN A 55 -0.02 -7.21 -1.29
CA GLN A 55 -1.26 -7.97 -1.47
C GLN A 55 -1.17 -9.39 -0.90
N THR A 56 -0.01 -10.06 -1.03
CA THR A 56 0.23 -11.38 -0.45
C THR A 56 0.20 -11.32 1.07
N VAL A 57 0.80 -10.29 1.67
CA VAL A 57 0.73 -10.06 3.12
C VAL A 57 -0.72 -9.85 3.56
N LEU A 58 -1.50 -9.05 2.82
CA LEU A 58 -2.92 -8.81 3.10
C LEU A 58 -3.80 -10.06 2.94
N ASN A 59 -3.51 -10.92 1.97
CA ASN A 59 -4.30 -12.13 1.72
C ASN A 59 -4.03 -13.25 2.74
N ASN A 60 -2.89 -13.23 3.42
CA ASN A 60 -2.55 -14.19 4.49
C ASN A 60 -3.13 -13.78 5.87
N GLN A 61 -4.00 -12.76 5.92
CA GLN A 61 -4.54 -12.14 7.14
C GLN A 61 -5.84 -12.78 7.70
N GLU A 62 -5.91 -14.10 7.91
CA GLU A 62 -6.91 -14.60 8.89
C GLU A 62 -6.63 -14.08 10.32
N ALA A 63 -5.49 -13.39 10.55
CA ALA A 63 -5.06 -12.86 11.85
C ALA A 63 -4.98 -11.32 11.97
N PHE A 64 -5.17 -10.56 10.90
CA PHE A 64 -5.03 -9.09 10.94
C PHE A 64 -6.37 -8.43 10.64
N ALA A 65 -6.82 -7.58 11.57
CA ALA A 65 -8.01 -6.77 11.34
C ALA A 65 -7.70 -5.74 10.24
N LEU A 66 -8.17 -6.00 9.02
CA LEU A 66 -8.10 -5.12 7.85
C LEU A 66 -8.50 -3.66 8.19
N ASP A 67 -9.42 -3.49 9.15
CA ASP A 67 -9.85 -2.20 9.69
C ASP A 67 -8.73 -1.43 10.41
N GLU A 68 -7.88 -2.11 11.17
CA GLU A 68 -6.77 -1.50 11.92
C GLU A 68 -5.64 -1.08 10.98
N PHE A 69 -5.42 -1.87 9.91
CA PHE A 69 -4.51 -1.53 8.82
C PHE A 69 -4.98 -0.30 8.03
N ALA A 70 -6.28 -0.21 7.70
CA ALA A 70 -6.85 0.93 7.01
C ALA A 70 -6.81 2.22 7.85
N ASP A 71 -7.08 2.12 9.17
CA ASP A 71 -7.01 3.24 10.10
C ASP A 71 -5.57 3.74 10.27
N TRP A 72 -4.58 2.83 10.28
CA TRP A 72 -3.17 3.19 10.34
C TRP A 72 -2.68 3.83 9.04
N LEU A 73 -3.01 3.28 7.87
CA LEU A 73 -2.68 3.88 6.58
C LEU A 73 -3.24 5.30 6.47
N SER A 74 -4.49 5.51 6.88
CA SER A 74 -5.07 6.85 6.84
C SER A 74 -4.31 7.81 7.76
N LYS A 75 -3.90 7.39 8.95
CA LYS A 75 -3.06 8.22 9.83
C LYS A 75 -1.70 8.53 9.22
N GLY A 76 -1.04 7.56 8.60
CA GLY A 76 0.27 7.73 7.97
C GLY A 76 0.24 8.65 6.74
N PHE A 77 -0.79 8.54 5.91
CA PHE A 77 -0.89 9.28 4.64
C PHE A 77 -1.64 10.62 4.75
N THR A 78 -2.61 10.75 5.66
CA THR A 78 -3.48 11.93 5.74
C THR A 78 -3.43 12.65 7.09
N GLY A 79 -2.77 12.05 8.09
CA GLY A 79 -2.81 12.54 9.48
C GLY A 79 -4.19 12.39 10.14
N ARG A 80 -5.15 11.72 9.50
CA ARG A 80 -6.53 11.55 9.97
C ARG A 80 -6.92 10.06 9.98
N PRO A 81 -7.74 9.60 10.94
CA PRO A 81 -8.29 8.25 10.91
C PRO A 81 -9.18 8.04 9.68
N SER A 82 -9.32 6.79 9.21
CA SER A 82 -10.06 6.50 7.99
C SER A 82 -11.57 6.64 8.21
N GLU A 83 -12.29 7.22 7.26
CA GLU A 83 -13.76 7.23 7.24
C GLU A 83 -14.35 5.93 6.66
N TYR A 84 -13.53 4.89 6.44
CA TYR A 84 -14.02 3.63 5.90
C TYR A 84 -15.09 3.07 6.84
N ARG A 85 -16.27 2.90 6.26
CA ARG A 85 -17.55 2.72 6.94
C ARG A 85 -17.44 1.57 7.95
N ARG A 86 -17.28 1.90 9.24
CA ARG A 86 -17.39 0.93 10.34
C ARG A 86 -18.74 0.25 10.22
N THR A 87 -18.79 -0.97 9.69
CA THR A 87 -19.94 -1.84 9.91
C THR A 87 -20.04 -2.00 11.41
N PRO A 88 -21.17 -1.62 12.05
CA PRO A 88 -21.32 -1.78 13.47
C PRO A 88 -21.08 -3.25 13.79
N ARG A 89 -20.14 -3.55 14.68
CA ARG A 89 -20.01 -4.89 15.26
C ARG A 89 -21.41 -5.27 15.76
N MET A 90 -22.03 -6.29 15.16
CA MET A 90 -23.30 -6.82 15.65
C MET A 90 -23.07 -7.24 17.10
N GLN A 91 -23.57 -6.44 18.04
CA GLN A 91 -23.72 -6.86 19.41
C GLN A 91 -24.78 -7.96 19.39
N ILE A 92 -24.34 -9.22 19.38
CA ILE A 92 -25.23 -10.35 19.57
C ILE A 92 -25.72 -10.25 21.02
N HIS A 93 -26.91 -9.66 21.19
CA HIS A 93 -27.60 -9.61 22.46
C HIS A 93 -28.21 -11.00 22.69
N ILE A 94 -27.46 -11.89 23.34
CA ILE A 94 -28.00 -13.16 23.83
C ILE A 94 -28.77 -12.84 25.10
N ARG A 95 -30.10 -12.75 25.00
CA ARG A 95 -30.98 -12.74 26.16
C ARG A 95 -31.02 -14.14 26.78
N THR A 96 -30.84 -14.17 28.09
CA THR A 96 -31.00 -15.32 28.98
C THR A 96 -32.46 -15.67 29.18
#